data_AF-A0A257U4G9-F1
#
_entry.id   AF-A0A257U4G9-F1
#
_cell.length_a   1.000
_cell.length_b   1.000
_cell.length_c   1.000
_cell.angle_alpha   90.00
_cell.angle_beta   90.00
_cell.angle_gamma   90.00
#
_symmetry.space_group_name_H-M   'P 1'
#
loop_
_entity.id
_entity.type
_entity.pdbx_description
1 polymer ?
#
loop_
_entity_poly.entity_id
_entity_poly.type
_entity_poly.pdbx_seq_one_letter_code
_entity_poly.pdbx_strand_id
1 'polypeptide(L)'
;EAEAKRLLDESFDIDPFNVRVANSLKVLEVLDGYAVLETPHFVLKFDRGQDELLARYAGRYLEDEVYPLLVKRFGFEPPQKSLFEFFSRARGSDAHTWFSARMVGLPYVSTVGACAGKVVALTSPRELRKKFNWARVLKHEFVHVLNLQQTDFNVPHWFTEALAVEVEGHPRPQEWNTLLVQRVPKGELFNLDTINLGFVRPASSADWQFAYCQSQLYAQYMLKCYGDDALAKMLAAYADNLDTRAALRRSFGVDQAAFEDGYLADMKGLAAELAPRKAEAALSIDEAQKRLAAAGDDKERLGELAAESERAAAAQPHAPRWLKLLARLYLKSGDDANLAKVLKKLAEDDPDNLLVRKKLAQLALAAGDFVGAERWARQAIQADLWDAEAHRFWGLAFAGQERREAAVEELKVALQLDPDDTLARQALEKLSP
;
A
#
# COMPACT_ATOMS: atom_id res chain seq x y z
N GLU A 1 -1.35 -15.02 24.59
CA GLU A 1 -0.12 -14.50 25.23
C GLU A 1 0.19 -15.20 26.54
N ALA A 2 -0.72 -15.26 27.52
CA ALA A 2 -0.45 -15.96 28.79
C ALA A 2 0.04 -17.41 28.61
N GLU A 3 -0.58 -18.18 27.72
CA GLU A 3 -0.11 -19.52 27.36
C GLU A 3 1.27 -19.49 26.68
N ALA A 4 1.48 -18.58 25.73
CA ALA A 4 2.77 -18.43 25.05
C ALA A 4 3.89 -18.09 26.04
N LYS A 5 3.62 -17.21 27.02
CA LYS A 5 4.57 -16.87 28.08
C LYS A 5 4.98 -18.12 28.86
N ARG A 6 4.01 -18.90 29.34
CA ARG A 6 4.28 -20.13 30.09
C ARG A 6 5.16 -21.10 29.29
N LEU A 7 4.81 -21.38 28.04
CA LEU A 7 5.57 -22.29 27.17
C LEU A 7 6.98 -21.78 26.86
N LEU A 8 7.13 -20.46 26.66
CA LEU A 8 8.43 -19.84 26.41
C LEU A 8 9.30 -19.81 27.66
N ASP A 9 8.73 -19.57 28.84
CA ASP A 9 9.43 -19.63 30.12
C ASP A 9 9.94 -21.08 30.35
N GLU A 10 9.09 -22.10 30.17
CA GLU A 10 9.49 -23.52 30.25
C GLU A 10 10.60 -23.86 29.24
N SER A 11 10.50 -23.34 28.01
CA SER A 11 11.52 -23.55 26.97
C SER A 11 12.85 -22.87 27.31
N PHE A 12 12.79 -21.69 27.93
CA PHE A 12 13.97 -20.92 28.34
C PHE A 12 14.70 -21.58 29.51
N ASP A 13 13.95 -22.17 30.45
CA ASP A 13 14.53 -22.93 31.56
C ASP A 13 15.29 -24.19 31.06
N ILE A 14 14.86 -24.78 29.94
CA ILE A 14 15.52 -25.92 29.30
C ILE A 14 16.78 -25.48 28.54
N ASP A 15 16.68 -24.42 27.73
CA ASP A 15 17.80 -23.88 26.95
C ASP A 15 17.82 -22.33 26.98
N PRO A 16 18.53 -21.72 27.95
CA PRO A 16 18.60 -20.28 28.08
C PRO A 16 19.42 -19.60 26.98
N PHE A 17 20.12 -20.38 26.13
CA PHE A 17 20.89 -19.86 25.00
C PHE A 17 20.10 -19.85 23.70
N ASN A 18 18.86 -20.37 23.70
CA ASN A 18 17.99 -20.30 22.53
C ASN A 18 17.56 -18.85 22.25
N VAL A 19 18.24 -18.22 21.29
CA VAL A 19 18.00 -16.82 20.93
C VAL A 19 16.57 -16.51 20.50
N ARG A 20 15.86 -17.46 19.87
CA ARG A 20 14.48 -17.22 19.44
C ARG A 20 13.53 -17.19 20.63
N VAL A 21 13.67 -18.13 21.56
CA VAL A 21 12.89 -18.14 22.80
C VAL A 21 13.14 -16.88 23.61
N ALA A 22 14.41 -16.51 23.80
CA ALA A 22 14.79 -15.30 24.54
C ALA A 22 14.22 -14.02 23.89
N ASN A 23 14.24 -13.91 22.56
CA ASN A 23 13.67 -12.77 21.85
C ASN A 23 12.14 -12.74 21.94
N SER A 24 11.47 -13.89 21.82
CA SER A 24 10.01 -13.97 21.95
C SER A 24 9.54 -13.58 23.36
N LEU A 25 10.27 -13.95 24.42
CA LEU A 25 9.98 -13.48 25.78
C LEU A 25 10.08 -11.96 25.90
N LYS A 26 11.15 -11.35 25.36
CA LYS A 26 11.31 -9.89 25.35
C LYS A 26 10.19 -9.18 24.58
N VAL A 27 9.71 -9.78 23.50
CA VAL A 27 8.55 -9.26 22.74
C VAL A 27 7.31 -9.24 23.62
N LEU A 28 7.03 -10.29 24.40
CA LEU A 28 5.90 -10.29 25.34
C LEU A 28 6.03 -9.17 26.38
N GLU A 29 7.24 -8.93 26.90
CA GLU A 29 7.48 -7.84 27.84
C GLU A 29 7.32 -6.43 27.22
N VAL A 30 7.46 -6.29 25.90
CA VAL A 30 7.13 -5.05 25.18
C VAL A 30 5.62 -4.92 25.03
N LEU A 31 4.94 -5.99 24.60
CA LEU A 31 3.49 -6.03 24.41
C LEU A 31 2.70 -5.84 25.71
N ASP A 32 3.23 -6.26 26.86
CA ASP A 32 2.62 -6.04 28.18
C ASP A 32 2.48 -4.55 28.52
N GLY A 33 3.32 -3.69 27.94
CA GLY A 33 3.25 -2.23 28.09
C GLY A 33 2.31 -1.54 27.11
N TYR A 34 1.73 -2.26 26.14
CA TYR A 34 0.92 -1.66 25.09
C TYR A 34 -0.51 -1.40 25.57
N ALA A 35 -1.08 -0.29 25.09
CA ALA A 35 -2.50 -0.05 25.23
C ALA A 35 -3.28 -0.93 24.24
N VAL A 36 -4.55 -1.18 24.58
CA VAL A 36 -5.47 -1.97 23.77
C VAL A 36 -6.65 -1.09 23.38
N LEU A 37 -6.93 -1.03 22.08
CA LEU A 37 -8.17 -0.51 21.53
C LEU A 37 -8.95 -1.69 20.96
N GLU A 38 -10.11 -1.96 21.52
CA GLU A 38 -10.99 -3.04 21.08
C GLU A 38 -12.19 -2.47 20.33
N THR A 39 -12.48 -3.05 19.16
CA THR A 39 -13.62 -2.71 18.31
C THR A 39 -14.51 -3.95 18.13
N PRO A 40 -15.64 -3.90 17.41
CA PRO A 40 -16.47 -5.08 17.16
C PRO A 40 -15.69 -6.28 16.58
N HIS A 41 -14.81 -6.06 15.60
CA HIS A 41 -14.13 -7.14 14.86
C HIS A 41 -12.61 -7.18 15.06
N PHE A 42 -12.01 -6.17 15.71
CA PHE A 42 -10.56 -6.05 15.85
C PHE A 42 -10.11 -5.80 17.29
N VAL A 43 -8.89 -6.23 17.59
CA VAL A 43 -8.13 -5.85 18.78
C VAL A 43 -6.85 -5.20 18.29
N LEU A 44 -6.61 -3.94 18.64
CA LEU A 44 -5.44 -3.18 18.23
C LEU A 44 -4.56 -2.96 19.46
N LYS A 45 -3.31 -3.45 19.40
CA LYS A 45 -2.27 -3.23 20.42
C LYS A 45 -1.24 -2.24 19.93
N PHE A 46 -0.95 -1.22 20.73
CA PHE A 46 -0.08 -0.11 20.34
C PHE A 46 0.58 0.57 21.54
N ASP A 47 1.67 1.28 21.31
CA ASP A 47 2.26 2.18 22.30
C ASP A 47 1.40 3.45 22.44
N ARG A 48 0.84 3.70 23.64
CA ARG A 48 -0.04 4.85 23.88
C ARG A 48 0.63 6.20 23.63
N GLY A 49 1.93 6.34 23.94
CA GLY A 49 2.65 7.61 23.78
C GLY A 49 3.00 7.91 22.32
N GLN A 50 3.08 6.88 21.48
CA GLN A 50 3.59 7.01 20.11
C GLN A 50 2.52 6.84 19.03
N ASP A 51 1.59 5.90 19.25
CA ASP A 51 0.74 5.33 18.20
C ASP A 51 -0.77 5.35 18.54
N GLU A 52 -1.21 6.12 19.54
CA GLU A 52 -2.65 6.29 19.83
C GLU A 52 -3.44 6.85 18.65
N LEU A 53 -2.86 7.81 17.93
CA LEU A 53 -3.45 8.33 16.69
C LEU A 53 -3.58 7.22 15.64
N LEU A 54 -2.53 6.41 15.45
CA LEU A 54 -2.54 5.27 14.53
C LEU A 54 -3.64 4.27 14.87
N ALA A 55 -3.74 3.86 16.13
CA ALA A 55 -4.76 2.92 16.56
C ALA A 55 -6.18 3.45 16.29
N ARG A 56 -6.44 4.74 16.57
CA ARG A 56 -7.76 5.33 16.32
C ARG A 56 -8.13 5.35 14.83
N TYR A 57 -7.22 5.78 13.95
CA TYR A 57 -7.49 5.82 12.51
C TYR A 57 -7.52 4.43 11.88
N ALA A 58 -6.63 3.52 12.32
CA ALA A 58 -6.62 2.13 11.90
C ALA A 58 -7.92 1.41 12.29
N GLY A 59 -8.39 1.59 13.53
CA GLY A 59 -9.64 0.98 14.01
C GLY A 59 -10.84 1.42 13.18
N ARG A 60 -11.00 2.74 12.96
CA ARG A 60 -12.08 3.26 12.08
C ARG A 60 -11.97 2.73 10.65
N TYR A 61 -10.78 2.79 10.05
CA TYR A 61 -10.56 2.32 8.69
C TYR A 61 -10.86 0.81 8.53
N LEU A 62 -10.41 -0.01 9.48
CA LEU A 62 -10.64 -1.44 9.48
C LEU A 62 -12.12 -1.77 9.59
N GLU A 63 -12.85 -1.12 10.50
CA GLU A 63 -14.28 -1.35 10.73
C GLU A 63 -15.16 -0.79 9.61
N ASP A 64 -14.96 0.46 9.23
CA ASP A 64 -15.90 1.18 8.37
C ASP A 64 -15.72 0.81 6.88
N GLU A 65 -14.51 0.41 6.48
CA GLU A 65 -14.16 0.26 5.06
C GLU A 65 -13.58 -1.11 4.71
N VAL A 66 -12.68 -1.66 5.52
CA VAL A 66 -11.97 -2.90 5.16
C VAL A 66 -12.83 -4.13 5.44
N TYR A 67 -13.34 -4.26 6.66
CA TYR A 67 -14.11 -5.42 7.10
C TYR A 67 -15.35 -5.68 6.23
N PRO A 68 -16.31 -4.74 6.08
CA PRO A 68 -17.53 -5.00 5.31
C PRO A 68 -17.23 -5.27 3.82
N LEU A 69 -16.20 -4.62 3.26
CA LEU A 69 -15.78 -4.84 1.88
C LEU A 69 -15.23 -6.25 1.68
N LEU A 70 -14.27 -6.65 2.53
CA LEU A 70 -13.51 -7.88 2.32
C LEU A 70 -14.29 -9.13 2.76
N VAL A 71 -15.04 -9.07 3.86
CA VAL A 71 -15.94 -10.18 4.27
C VAL A 71 -16.95 -10.48 3.17
N LYS A 72 -17.56 -9.44 2.59
CA LYS A 72 -18.48 -9.60 1.46
C LYS A 72 -17.78 -10.16 0.22
N ARG A 73 -16.59 -9.65 -0.11
CA ARG A 73 -15.83 -10.06 -1.31
C ARG A 73 -15.41 -11.52 -1.24
N PHE A 74 -14.95 -12.00 -0.08
CA PHE A 74 -14.45 -13.36 0.09
C PHE A 74 -15.52 -14.34 0.58
N GLY A 75 -16.69 -13.87 1.00
CA GLY A 75 -17.75 -14.71 1.54
C GLY A 75 -17.32 -15.44 2.82
N PHE A 76 -16.40 -14.86 3.58
CA PHE A 76 -15.82 -15.45 4.78
C PHE A 76 -15.72 -14.40 5.88
N GLU A 77 -16.18 -14.78 7.08
CA GLU A 77 -16.11 -13.95 8.27
C GLU A 77 -15.18 -14.60 9.29
N PRO A 78 -14.18 -13.88 9.84
CA PRO A 78 -13.32 -14.42 10.88
C PRO A 78 -14.13 -14.89 12.09
N PRO A 79 -13.89 -16.10 12.62
CA PRO A 79 -14.65 -16.62 13.76
C PRO A 79 -14.33 -15.90 15.08
N GLN A 80 -13.26 -15.11 15.11
CA GLN A 80 -12.77 -14.36 16.26
C GLN A 80 -12.29 -12.99 15.82
N LYS A 81 -12.20 -12.04 16.77
CA LYS A 81 -11.59 -10.74 16.52
C LYS A 81 -10.14 -10.91 16.04
N SER A 82 -9.79 -10.14 15.02
CA SER A 82 -8.44 -10.16 14.45
C SER A 82 -7.53 -9.22 15.25
N LEU A 83 -6.34 -9.69 15.61
CA LEU A 83 -5.38 -8.93 16.41
C LEU A 83 -4.41 -8.19 15.51
N PHE A 84 -4.29 -6.88 15.68
CA PHE A 84 -3.30 -6.02 15.02
C PHE A 84 -2.34 -5.45 16.07
N GLU A 85 -1.05 -5.76 15.96
CA GLU A 85 0.01 -5.29 16.86
C GLU A 85 0.89 -4.26 16.10
N PHE A 86 0.90 -3.02 16.56
CA PHE A 86 1.75 -1.95 16.02
C PHE A 86 2.99 -1.78 16.89
N PHE A 87 4.14 -2.20 16.38
CA PHE A 87 5.40 -2.10 17.11
C PHE A 87 6.02 -0.71 16.94
N SER A 88 6.46 -0.14 18.06
CA SER A 88 7.20 1.13 18.16
C SER A 88 8.56 0.89 18.81
N ARG A 89 9.45 1.88 18.79
CA ARG A 89 10.72 1.84 19.50
C ARG A 89 10.45 1.65 20.98
N ALA A 90 11.11 0.65 21.53
CA ALA A 90 11.03 0.31 22.94
C ALA A 90 12.35 -0.33 23.36
N ARG A 91 12.71 -0.15 24.64
CA ARG A 91 13.82 -0.87 25.28
C ARG A 91 15.14 -0.85 24.47
N GLY A 92 15.46 0.29 23.86
CA GLY A 92 16.70 0.49 23.10
C GLY A 92 16.74 -0.12 21.70
N SER A 93 15.66 -0.76 21.23
CA SER A 93 15.56 -1.31 19.86
C SER A 93 14.48 -0.58 19.06
N ASP A 94 14.64 -0.54 17.74
CA ASP A 94 13.65 0.06 16.84
C ASP A 94 12.40 -0.81 16.68
N ALA A 95 11.32 -0.22 16.18
CA ALA A 95 10.06 -0.89 15.91
C ALA A 95 10.22 -2.16 15.05
N HIS A 96 11.07 -2.09 14.03
CA HIS A 96 11.24 -3.17 13.07
C HIS A 96 11.89 -4.40 13.70
N THR A 97 12.83 -4.20 14.63
CA THR A 97 13.46 -5.26 15.42
C THR A 97 12.40 -6.02 16.22
N TRP A 98 11.48 -5.32 16.88
CA TRP A 98 10.41 -5.96 17.66
C TRP A 98 9.39 -6.67 16.79
N PHE A 99 8.97 -6.04 15.70
CA PHE A 99 8.11 -6.66 14.69
C PHE A 99 8.75 -7.96 14.15
N SER A 100 10.03 -7.93 13.79
CA SER A 100 10.70 -9.11 13.26
C SER A 100 10.82 -10.21 14.32
N ALA A 101 11.16 -9.84 15.56
CA ALA A 101 11.23 -10.79 16.66
C ALA A 101 9.86 -11.43 16.96
N ARG A 102 8.76 -10.67 16.80
CA ARG A 102 7.40 -11.18 16.94
C ARG A 102 7.06 -12.25 15.90
N MET A 103 7.50 -12.04 14.66
CA MET A 103 7.15 -12.92 13.54
C MET A 103 8.06 -14.13 13.40
N VAL A 104 9.36 -13.95 13.59
CA VAL A 104 10.37 -15.01 13.33
C VAL A 104 11.32 -15.25 14.51
N GLY A 105 11.21 -14.53 15.62
CA GLY A 105 12.12 -14.70 16.78
C GLY A 105 13.55 -14.19 16.53
N LEU A 106 13.77 -13.47 15.42
CA LEU A 106 15.06 -12.89 15.03
C LEU A 106 14.88 -11.38 14.82
N PRO A 107 15.95 -10.57 14.90
CA PRO A 107 15.83 -9.11 14.90
C PRO A 107 15.60 -8.50 13.50
N TYR A 108 15.53 -9.29 12.43
CA TYR A 108 15.36 -8.76 11.09
C TYR A 108 14.62 -9.70 10.13
N VAL A 109 13.67 -9.13 9.38
CA VAL A 109 12.96 -9.72 8.24
C VAL A 109 12.69 -8.60 7.24
N SER A 110 12.68 -8.88 5.93
CA SER A 110 12.63 -7.81 4.93
C SER A 110 11.27 -7.09 4.79
N THR A 111 10.19 -7.63 5.36
CA THR A 111 8.85 -7.03 5.31
C THR A 111 8.61 -6.06 6.47
N VAL A 112 7.54 -5.28 6.42
CA VAL A 112 7.14 -4.29 7.44
C VAL A 112 5.82 -4.65 8.12
N GLY A 113 5.11 -5.63 7.56
CA GLY A 113 3.88 -6.22 8.07
C GLY A 113 3.89 -7.71 7.75
N ALA A 114 3.27 -8.49 8.61
CA ALA A 114 3.02 -9.89 8.33
C ALA A 114 1.84 -10.42 9.13
N CYS A 115 1.09 -11.31 8.50
CA CYS A 115 0.00 -12.05 9.08
C CYS A 115 0.43 -13.49 9.47
N ALA A 116 0.05 -13.91 10.67
CA ALA A 116 0.14 -15.28 11.16
C ALA A 116 -1.26 -15.77 11.56
N GLY A 117 -2.12 -15.98 10.55
CA GLY A 117 -3.50 -16.44 10.73
C GLY A 117 -4.41 -15.34 11.25
N LYS A 118 -4.55 -15.22 12.58
CA LYS A 118 -5.42 -14.21 13.22
C LYS A 118 -4.67 -13.02 13.81
N VAL A 119 -3.35 -13.06 13.76
CA VAL A 119 -2.48 -12.01 14.30
C VAL A 119 -1.77 -11.35 13.14
N VAL A 120 -1.85 -10.03 13.08
CA VAL A 120 -1.09 -9.18 12.19
C VAL A 120 -0.12 -8.38 13.06
N ALA A 121 1.17 -8.47 12.78
CA ALA A 121 2.19 -7.63 13.39
C ALA A 121 2.70 -6.65 12.34
N LEU A 122 2.90 -5.39 12.74
CA LEU A 122 3.31 -4.30 11.86
C LEU A 122 4.37 -3.45 12.54
N THR A 123 5.35 -2.99 11.77
CA THR A 123 6.20 -1.86 12.19
C THR A 123 5.38 -0.58 12.11
N SER A 124 5.33 0.23 13.17
CA SER A 124 4.63 1.52 13.13
C SER A 124 5.14 2.38 11.98
N PRO A 125 4.24 2.92 11.12
CA PRO A 125 4.61 3.82 10.02
C PRO A 125 5.37 5.07 10.51
N ARG A 126 5.25 5.41 11.80
CA ARG A 126 5.97 6.54 12.41
C ARG A 126 7.48 6.38 12.30
N GLU A 127 8.00 5.17 12.50
CA GLU A 127 9.43 4.88 12.64
C GLU A 127 10.15 4.63 11.32
N LEU A 128 9.38 4.43 10.26
CA LEU A 128 9.94 4.05 8.98
C LEU A 128 10.56 5.24 8.26
N ARG A 129 11.80 5.06 7.80
CA ARG A 129 12.50 6.05 6.98
C ARG A 129 11.80 6.29 5.65
N LYS A 130 11.30 5.22 5.02
CA LYS A 130 10.46 5.29 3.83
C LYS A 130 9.01 5.07 4.28
N LYS A 131 8.21 6.14 4.22
CA LYS A 131 6.78 6.07 4.50
C LYS A 131 6.08 5.24 3.42
N PHE A 132 5.07 4.48 3.84
CA PHE A 132 4.16 3.76 2.97
C PHE A 132 2.73 4.09 3.38
N ASN A 133 1.79 3.86 2.47
CA ASN A 133 0.37 3.98 2.76
C ASN A 133 -0.05 2.94 3.80
N TRP A 134 -0.24 3.37 5.06
CA TRP A 134 -0.54 2.46 6.16
C TRP A 134 -1.91 1.79 5.99
N ALA A 135 -2.88 2.51 5.42
CA ALA A 135 -4.21 1.98 5.16
C ALA A 135 -4.17 0.85 4.12
N ARG A 136 -3.37 1.00 3.06
CA ARG A 136 -3.12 -0.05 2.08
C ARG A 136 -2.55 -1.31 2.73
N VAL A 137 -1.54 -1.15 3.59
CA VAL A 137 -0.94 -2.28 4.30
C VAL A 137 -1.95 -2.97 5.22
N LEU A 138 -2.76 -2.23 5.97
CA LEU A 138 -3.81 -2.84 6.82
C LEU A 138 -4.82 -3.65 6.01
N LYS A 139 -5.27 -3.12 4.87
CA LYS A 139 -6.18 -3.83 3.97
C LYS A 139 -5.53 -5.10 3.43
N HIS A 140 -4.26 -5.01 2.99
CA HIS A 140 -3.48 -6.13 2.50
C HIS A 140 -3.38 -7.24 3.56
N GLU A 141 -2.95 -6.91 4.78
CA GLU A 141 -2.79 -7.90 5.84
C GLU A 141 -4.12 -8.53 6.27
N PHE A 142 -5.22 -7.78 6.22
CA PHE A 142 -6.54 -8.37 6.51
C PHE A 142 -6.99 -9.38 5.45
N VAL A 143 -6.55 -9.27 4.19
CA VAL A 143 -6.79 -10.32 3.20
C VAL A 143 -6.12 -11.64 3.62
N HIS A 144 -4.87 -11.57 4.08
CA HIS A 144 -4.17 -12.75 4.61
C HIS A 144 -4.92 -13.35 5.79
N VAL A 145 -5.43 -12.52 6.71
CA VAL A 145 -6.26 -12.99 7.84
C VAL A 145 -7.46 -13.79 7.35
N LEU A 146 -8.16 -13.31 6.33
CA LEU A 146 -9.32 -13.99 5.76
C LEU A 146 -8.92 -15.29 5.05
N ASN A 147 -7.99 -15.23 4.09
CA ASN A 147 -7.73 -16.37 3.22
C ASN A 147 -6.96 -17.50 3.92
N LEU A 148 -6.07 -17.20 4.86
CA LEU A 148 -5.42 -18.23 5.66
C LEU A 148 -6.45 -19.00 6.50
N GLN A 149 -7.40 -18.30 7.15
CA GLN A 149 -8.43 -18.97 7.96
C GLN A 149 -9.51 -19.66 7.08
N GLN A 150 -9.88 -19.05 5.96
CA GLN A 150 -10.86 -19.59 5.01
C GLN A 150 -10.41 -20.93 4.40
N THR A 151 -9.11 -21.13 4.26
CA THR A 151 -8.52 -22.33 3.63
C THR A 151 -7.90 -23.29 4.64
N ASP A 152 -8.07 -23.04 5.93
CA ASP A 152 -7.36 -23.77 7.00
C ASP A 152 -5.86 -23.87 6.73
N PHE A 153 -5.26 -22.74 6.34
CA PHE A 153 -3.85 -22.58 5.97
C PHE A 153 -3.38 -23.39 4.74
N ASN A 154 -4.30 -24.03 3.99
CA ASN A 154 -3.98 -24.85 2.83
C ASN A 154 -3.91 -24.06 1.51
N VAL A 155 -3.39 -22.84 1.55
CA VAL A 155 -3.29 -21.94 0.38
C VAL A 155 -1.83 -21.61 0.09
N PRO A 156 -1.38 -21.65 -1.19
CA PRO A 156 -0.01 -21.31 -1.52
C PRO A 156 0.25 -19.80 -1.39
N HIS A 157 1.47 -19.46 -0.98
CA HIS A 157 1.89 -18.06 -0.71
C HIS A 157 1.63 -17.15 -1.91
N TRP A 158 1.99 -17.54 -3.13
CA TRP A 158 1.73 -16.70 -4.32
C TRP A 158 0.26 -16.32 -4.48
N PHE A 159 -0.67 -17.21 -4.09
CA PHE A 159 -2.10 -16.96 -4.30
C PHE A 159 -2.66 -16.04 -3.22
N THR A 160 -2.21 -16.14 -1.97
CA THR A 160 -2.61 -15.15 -0.94
C THR A 160 -2.10 -13.75 -1.30
N GLU A 161 -0.87 -13.65 -1.83
CA GLU A 161 -0.33 -12.37 -2.32
C GLU A 161 -1.08 -11.85 -3.54
N ALA A 162 -1.49 -12.72 -4.46
CA ALA A 162 -2.32 -12.33 -5.60
C ALA A 162 -3.63 -11.66 -5.15
N LEU A 163 -4.31 -12.26 -4.17
CA LEU A 163 -5.56 -11.74 -3.61
C LEU A 163 -5.33 -10.43 -2.85
N ALA A 164 -4.26 -10.34 -2.06
CA ALA A 164 -3.94 -9.18 -1.24
C ALA A 164 -3.57 -7.97 -2.11
N VAL A 165 -2.73 -8.15 -3.14
CA VAL A 165 -2.36 -7.07 -4.08
C VAL A 165 -3.55 -6.61 -4.91
N GLU A 166 -4.42 -7.53 -5.35
CA GLU A 166 -5.56 -7.19 -6.19
C GLU A 166 -6.60 -6.31 -5.48
N VAL A 167 -6.77 -6.45 -4.16
CA VAL A 167 -7.71 -5.59 -3.40
C VAL A 167 -7.16 -4.19 -3.09
N GLU A 168 -5.86 -3.95 -3.27
CA GLU A 168 -5.26 -2.63 -3.03
C GLU A 168 -5.85 -1.57 -3.98
N GLY A 169 -6.33 -2.00 -5.17
CA GLY A 169 -7.15 -1.17 -6.06
C GLY A 169 -6.39 -0.02 -6.70
N HIS A 170 -5.07 -0.17 -6.90
CA HIS A 170 -4.21 0.82 -7.53
C HIS A 170 -3.68 0.29 -8.86
N PRO A 171 -3.33 1.18 -9.81
CA PRO A 171 -2.60 0.76 -10.99
C PRO A 171 -1.34 0.00 -10.60
N ARG A 172 -0.99 -0.98 -11.42
CA ARG A 172 0.24 -1.73 -11.24
C ARG A 172 1.43 -0.76 -11.19
N PRO A 173 2.35 -0.89 -10.22
CA PRO A 173 3.54 -0.04 -10.16
C PRO A 173 4.30 0.00 -11.49
N GLN A 174 4.75 1.17 -11.91
CA GLN A 174 5.43 1.34 -13.20
C GLN A 174 6.76 0.57 -13.28
N GLU A 175 7.41 0.33 -12.14
CA GLU A 175 8.58 -0.56 -12.05
C GLU A 175 8.25 -1.99 -12.50
N TRP A 176 7.06 -2.49 -12.16
CA TRP A 176 6.61 -3.82 -12.58
C TRP A 176 6.36 -3.87 -14.09
N ASN A 177 5.76 -2.83 -14.68
CA ASN A 177 5.59 -2.72 -16.13
C ASN A 177 6.95 -2.72 -16.86
N THR A 178 7.96 -2.07 -16.27
CA THR A 178 9.33 -2.07 -16.79
C THR A 178 9.93 -3.48 -16.76
N LEU A 179 9.75 -4.21 -15.66
CA LEU A 179 10.20 -5.60 -15.54
C LEU A 179 9.48 -6.50 -16.55
N LEU A 180 8.18 -6.33 -16.77
CA LEU A 180 7.42 -7.11 -17.76
C LEU A 180 7.98 -6.93 -19.18
N VAL A 181 8.15 -5.69 -19.62
CA VAL A 181 8.70 -5.38 -20.96
C VAL A 181 10.12 -5.94 -21.13
N GLN A 182 10.91 -6.02 -20.06
CA GLN A 182 12.26 -6.55 -20.10
C GLN A 182 12.34 -8.08 -20.06
N ARG A 183 11.52 -8.74 -19.22
CA ARG A 183 11.61 -10.17 -18.90
C ARG A 183 10.78 -11.06 -19.82
N VAL A 184 9.59 -10.59 -20.24
CA VAL A 184 8.69 -11.38 -21.09
C VAL A 184 9.36 -11.79 -22.42
N PRO A 185 10.04 -10.89 -23.17
CA PRO A 185 10.70 -11.28 -24.43
C PRO A 185 11.86 -12.26 -24.23
N LYS A 186 12.47 -12.30 -23.05
CA LYS A 186 13.58 -13.19 -22.70
C LYS A 186 13.13 -14.54 -22.13
N GLY A 187 11.84 -14.70 -21.83
CA GLY A 187 11.33 -15.88 -21.13
C GLY A 187 11.76 -15.95 -19.66
N GLU A 188 12.09 -14.82 -19.03
CA GLU A 188 12.54 -14.72 -17.63
C GLU A 188 11.34 -14.56 -16.66
N LEU A 189 10.32 -15.40 -16.84
CA LEU A 189 9.09 -15.40 -16.05
C LEU A 189 9.10 -16.55 -15.04
N PHE A 190 8.53 -16.34 -13.85
CA PHE A 190 8.11 -17.44 -13.00
C PHE A 190 6.92 -18.17 -13.64
N ASN A 191 6.80 -19.45 -13.32
CA ASN A 191 5.63 -20.29 -13.53
C ASN A 191 5.05 -20.71 -12.17
N LEU A 192 3.91 -21.40 -12.16
CA LEU A 192 3.22 -21.85 -10.95
C LEU A 192 4.03 -22.84 -10.10
N ASP A 193 5.03 -23.52 -10.69
CA ASP A 193 5.96 -24.38 -9.93
C ASP A 193 7.10 -23.56 -9.26
N THR A 194 7.39 -22.35 -9.74
CA THR A 194 8.58 -21.56 -9.35
C THR A 194 8.25 -20.23 -8.67
N ILE A 195 7.04 -19.70 -8.81
CA ILE A 195 6.66 -18.37 -8.30
C ILE A 195 6.84 -18.23 -6.78
N ASN A 196 6.58 -19.29 -6.01
CA ASN A 196 6.83 -19.29 -4.56
C ASN A 196 8.32 -19.07 -4.22
N LEU A 197 9.25 -19.50 -5.07
CA LEU A 197 10.68 -19.26 -4.86
C LEU A 197 11.04 -17.77 -4.94
N GLY A 198 10.28 -16.98 -5.71
CA GLY A 198 10.44 -15.54 -5.77
C GLY A 198 10.15 -14.84 -4.44
N PHE A 199 9.34 -15.45 -3.56
CA PHE A 199 9.10 -14.97 -2.21
C PHE A 199 10.08 -15.55 -1.19
N VAL A 200 10.38 -16.86 -1.28
CA VAL A 200 11.17 -17.57 -0.27
C VAL A 200 12.67 -17.36 -0.45
N ARG A 201 13.17 -17.31 -1.69
CA ARG A 201 14.60 -17.18 -2.03
C ARG A 201 14.82 -16.34 -3.30
N PRO A 202 14.43 -15.06 -3.30
CA PRO A 202 14.68 -14.18 -4.44
C PRO A 202 16.18 -14.03 -4.69
N ALA A 203 16.62 -14.11 -5.96
CA ALA A 203 18.02 -13.85 -6.32
C ALA A 203 18.34 -12.35 -6.30
N SER A 204 17.32 -11.50 -6.42
CA SER A 204 17.42 -10.05 -6.39
C SER A 204 16.14 -9.39 -5.85
N SER A 205 16.22 -8.13 -5.43
CA SER A 205 15.02 -7.34 -5.08
C SER A 205 14.01 -7.27 -6.23
N ALA A 206 14.49 -7.25 -7.48
CA ALA A 206 13.64 -7.27 -8.66
C ALA A 206 12.84 -8.58 -8.78
N ASP A 207 13.41 -9.72 -8.40
CA ASP A 207 12.69 -11.01 -8.40
C ASP A 207 11.57 -11.04 -7.36
N TRP A 208 11.83 -10.48 -6.17
CA TRP A 208 10.82 -10.36 -5.13
C TRP A 208 9.65 -9.48 -5.57
N GLN A 209 9.94 -8.28 -6.11
CA GLN A 209 8.91 -7.41 -6.68
C GLN A 209 8.17 -8.07 -7.85
N PHE A 210 8.88 -8.82 -8.68
CA PHE A 210 8.28 -9.49 -9.82
C PHE A 210 7.37 -10.67 -9.43
N ALA A 211 7.63 -11.33 -8.29
CA ALA A 211 6.74 -12.36 -7.76
C ALA A 211 5.39 -11.78 -7.34
N TYR A 212 5.35 -10.61 -6.69
CA TYR A 212 4.09 -9.88 -6.44
C TYR A 212 3.39 -9.51 -7.74
N CYS A 213 4.14 -8.99 -8.72
CA CYS A 213 3.63 -8.64 -10.05
C CYS A 213 2.95 -9.84 -10.74
N GLN A 214 3.66 -10.96 -10.86
CA GLN A 214 3.13 -12.14 -11.52
C GLN A 214 1.99 -12.79 -10.74
N SER A 215 1.99 -12.72 -9.41
CA SER A 215 0.88 -13.21 -8.59
C SER A 215 -0.41 -12.46 -8.92
N GLN A 216 -0.36 -11.12 -8.96
CA GLN A 216 -1.50 -10.31 -9.39
C GLN A 216 -1.92 -10.61 -10.83
N LEU A 217 -0.95 -10.75 -11.75
CA LEU A 217 -1.22 -11.06 -13.16
C LEU A 217 -1.88 -12.42 -13.35
N TYR A 218 -1.49 -13.44 -12.57
CA TYR A 218 -2.19 -14.73 -12.58
C TYR A 218 -3.64 -14.58 -12.12
N ALA A 219 -3.91 -13.81 -11.07
CA ALA A 219 -5.29 -13.56 -10.63
C ALA A 219 -6.10 -12.81 -11.70
N GLN A 220 -5.52 -11.77 -12.33
CA GLN A 220 -6.16 -11.02 -13.42
C GLN A 220 -6.42 -11.89 -14.65
N TYR A 221 -5.46 -12.76 -15.01
CA TYR A 221 -5.63 -13.75 -16.07
C TYR A 221 -6.76 -14.74 -15.75
N MET A 222 -6.85 -15.21 -14.51
CA MET A 222 -7.93 -16.09 -14.07
C MET A 222 -9.29 -15.43 -14.19
N LEU A 223 -9.43 -14.20 -13.72
CA LEU A 223 -10.67 -13.42 -13.84
C LEU A 223 -11.06 -13.20 -15.31
N LYS A 224 -10.08 -12.83 -16.15
CA LYS A 224 -10.27 -12.60 -17.59
C LYS A 224 -10.75 -13.85 -18.33
N CYS A 225 -10.19 -15.02 -18.02
CA CYS A 225 -10.43 -16.24 -18.79
C CYS A 225 -11.52 -17.15 -18.21
N TYR A 226 -11.76 -17.12 -16.90
CA TYR A 226 -12.63 -18.07 -16.21
C TYR A 226 -13.76 -17.43 -15.41
N GLY A 227 -13.87 -16.08 -15.44
CA GLY A 227 -14.98 -15.32 -14.86
C GLY A 227 -14.73 -14.77 -13.46
N ASP A 228 -15.68 -13.97 -12.98
CA ASP A 228 -15.55 -13.21 -11.72
C ASP A 228 -15.43 -14.10 -10.46
N ASP A 229 -15.90 -15.36 -10.54
CA ASP A 229 -15.82 -16.33 -9.45
C ASP A 229 -14.54 -17.19 -9.48
N ALA A 230 -13.63 -16.97 -10.43
CA ALA A 230 -12.45 -17.80 -10.64
C ALA A 230 -11.55 -17.88 -9.40
N LEU A 231 -11.34 -16.75 -8.72
CA LEU A 231 -10.51 -16.69 -7.52
C LEU A 231 -11.16 -17.43 -6.33
N ALA A 232 -12.48 -17.35 -6.21
CA ALA A 232 -13.23 -18.06 -5.17
C ALA A 232 -13.20 -19.58 -5.40
N LYS A 233 -13.29 -20.04 -6.65
CA LYS A 233 -13.13 -21.46 -7.01
C LYS A 233 -11.76 -22.00 -6.61
N MET A 234 -10.70 -21.23 -6.88
CA MET A 234 -9.33 -21.60 -6.48
C MET A 234 -9.18 -21.64 -4.95
N LEU A 235 -9.72 -20.66 -4.22
CA LEU A 235 -9.75 -20.69 -2.74
C LEU A 235 -10.46 -21.93 -2.21
N ALA A 236 -11.62 -22.29 -2.76
CA ALA A 236 -12.35 -23.50 -2.37
C ALA A 236 -11.57 -24.78 -2.70
N ALA A 237 -10.84 -24.80 -3.82
CA ALA A 237 -9.96 -25.91 -4.16
C ALA A 237 -8.82 -26.10 -3.16
N TYR A 238 -8.20 -25.00 -2.74
CA TYR A 238 -7.17 -24.99 -1.72
C TYR A 238 -7.70 -25.37 -0.33
N ALA A 239 -8.90 -24.90 0.04
CA ALA A 239 -9.57 -25.30 1.27
C ALA A 239 -9.82 -26.83 1.36
N ASP A 240 -10.04 -27.49 0.22
CA ASP A 240 -10.15 -28.96 0.13
C ASP A 240 -8.79 -29.66 -0.03
N ASN A 241 -7.70 -28.96 0.32
CA ASN A 241 -6.32 -29.46 0.35
C ASN A 241 -5.79 -29.97 -1.00
N LEU A 242 -6.27 -29.37 -2.10
CA LEU A 242 -5.76 -29.67 -3.44
C LEU A 242 -4.49 -28.87 -3.73
N ASP A 243 -3.51 -29.51 -4.37
CA ASP A 243 -2.37 -28.79 -4.95
C ASP A 243 -2.81 -27.91 -6.14
N THR A 244 -1.93 -27.02 -6.59
CA THR A 244 -2.25 -26.08 -7.69
C THR A 244 -2.67 -26.80 -8.99
N ARG A 245 -2.12 -27.99 -9.29
CA ARG A 245 -2.48 -28.75 -10.51
C ARG A 245 -3.90 -29.27 -10.42
N ALA A 246 -4.25 -29.88 -9.28
CA ALA A 246 -5.59 -30.38 -9.02
C ALA A 246 -6.61 -29.23 -8.88
N ALA A 247 -6.20 -28.10 -8.29
CA ALA A 247 -7.04 -26.91 -8.17
C ALA A 247 -7.41 -26.31 -9.53
N LEU A 248 -6.46 -26.22 -10.47
CA LEU A 248 -6.73 -25.77 -11.85
C LEU A 248 -7.70 -26.71 -12.58
N ARG A 249 -7.49 -28.03 -12.49
CA ARG A 249 -8.39 -29.02 -13.10
C ARG A 249 -9.80 -28.91 -12.55
N ARG A 250 -9.94 -28.83 -11.22
CA ARG A 250 -11.23 -28.70 -10.55
C ARG A 250 -11.93 -27.40 -10.92
N SER A 251 -11.22 -26.29 -10.86
CA SER A 251 -11.81 -24.95 -10.97
C SER A 251 -12.12 -24.58 -12.42
N PHE A 252 -11.25 -24.99 -13.34
CA PHE A 252 -11.22 -24.48 -14.71
C PHE A 252 -11.24 -25.58 -15.78
N GLY A 253 -11.11 -26.85 -15.41
CA GLY A 253 -11.09 -27.97 -16.36
C GLY A 253 -9.83 -28.02 -17.22
N VAL A 254 -8.74 -27.37 -16.80
CA VAL A 254 -7.48 -27.30 -17.56
C VAL A 254 -6.31 -27.90 -16.79
N ASP A 255 -5.37 -28.50 -17.52
CA ASP A 255 -4.07 -28.88 -16.98
C ASP A 255 -3.16 -27.66 -16.84
N GLN A 256 -2.24 -27.69 -15.86
CA GLN A 256 -1.30 -26.59 -15.59
C GLN A 256 -0.49 -26.18 -16.83
N ALA A 257 -0.04 -27.13 -17.66
CA ALA A 257 0.73 -26.81 -18.86
C ALA A 257 -0.08 -25.93 -19.85
N ALA A 258 -1.34 -26.29 -20.10
CA ALA A 258 -2.21 -25.51 -20.98
C ALA A 258 -2.57 -24.14 -20.38
N PHE A 259 -2.76 -24.09 -19.05
CA PHE A 259 -2.97 -22.83 -18.34
C PHE A 259 -1.76 -21.89 -18.47
N GLU A 260 -0.54 -22.41 -18.30
CA GLU A 260 0.70 -21.65 -18.44
C GLU A 260 0.91 -21.15 -19.87
N ASP A 261 0.66 -21.99 -20.88
CA ASP A 261 0.76 -21.57 -22.28
C ASP A 261 -0.17 -20.39 -22.59
N GLY A 262 -1.40 -20.44 -22.08
CA GLY A 262 -2.37 -19.35 -22.20
C GLY A 262 -1.93 -18.08 -21.46
N TYR A 263 -1.43 -18.22 -20.24
CA TYR A 263 -0.89 -17.11 -19.46
C TYR A 263 0.32 -16.47 -20.15
N LEU A 264 1.27 -17.26 -20.65
CA LEU A 264 2.44 -16.77 -21.37
C LEU A 264 2.06 -16.01 -22.66
N ALA A 265 1.02 -16.45 -23.37
CA ALA A 265 0.50 -15.72 -24.53
C ALA A 265 -0.10 -14.36 -24.12
N ASP A 266 -0.84 -14.31 -23.02
CA ASP A 266 -1.40 -13.08 -22.45
C ASP A 266 -0.28 -12.10 -22.04
N MET A 267 0.76 -12.60 -21.37
CA MET A 267 1.92 -11.79 -20.96
C MET A 267 2.67 -11.20 -22.15
N LYS A 268 2.81 -11.94 -23.26
CA LYS A 268 3.39 -11.42 -24.51
C LYS A 268 2.56 -10.28 -25.09
N GLY A 269 1.23 -10.40 -25.07
CA GLY A 269 0.32 -9.34 -25.49
C GLY A 269 0.48 -8.08 -24.62
N LEU A 270 0.40 -8.25 -23.31
CA LEU A 270 0.56 -7.17 -22.34
C LEU A 270 1.94 -6.47 -22.46
N ALA A 271 3.02 -7.24 -22.58
CA ALA A 271 4.36 -6.66 -22.74
C ALA A 271 4.50 -5.88 -24.06
N ALA A 272 3.86 -6.32 -25.14
CA ALA A 272 3.85 -5.59 -26.40
C ALA A 272 3.05 -4.29 -26.32
N GLU A 273 1.94 -4.27 -25.58
CA GLU A 273 1.14 -3.06 -25.33
C GLU A 273 1.89 -2.03 -24.48
N LEU A 274 2.64 -2.49 -23.48
CA LEU A 274 3.45 -1.66 -22.58
C LEU A 274 4.77 -1.20 -23.21
N ALA A 275 5.23 -1.86 -24.28
CA ALA A 275 6.50 -1.53 -24.90
C ALA A 275 6.48 -0.09 -25.45
N PRO A 276 7.55 0.70 -25.24
CA PRO A 276 7.60 2.06 -25.75
C PRO A 276 7.48 2.05 -27.29
N ARG A 277 6.57 2.88 -27.82
CA ARG A 277 6.50 3.12 -29.26
C ARG A 277 7.79 3.82 -29.69
N LYS A 278 8.47 3.30 -30.72
CA LYS A 278 9.62 3.97 -31.36
C LYS A 278 9.13 5.23 -32.08
N ALA A 279 8.95 6.32 -31.35
CA ALA A 279 8.81 7.65 -31.90
C ALA A 279 10.10 8.42 -31.59
N GLU A 280 10.76 8.98 -32.61
CA GLU A 280 11.78 9.99 -32.41
C GLU A 280 11.10 11.23 -31.84
N ALA A 281 11.11 11.38 -30.51
CA ALA A 281 10.61 12.58 -29.88
C ALA A 281 11.54 13.75 -30.24
N ALA A 282 10.99 14.80 -30.86
CA ALA A 282 11.75 15.98 -31.27
C ALA A 282 12.40 16.74 -30.10
N LEU A 283 11.90 16.55 -28.87
CA LEU A 283 12.44 17.11 -27.64
C LEU A 283 12.85 15.98 -26.68
N SER A 284 14.12 15.97 -26.28
CA SER A 284 14.59 15.03 -25.25
C SER A 284 14.26 15.53 -23.84
N ILE A 285 14.08 14.61 -22.89
CA ILE A 285 13.80 14.97 -21.49
C ILE A 285 14.93 15.82 -20.88
N ASP A 286 16.18 15.54 -21.24
CA ASP A 286 17.35 16.25 -20.71
C ASP A 286 17.45 17.68 -21.30
N GLU A 287 17.08 17.86 -22.56
CA GLU A 287 16.96 19.19 -23.18
C GLU A 287 15.83 19.99 -22.55
N ALA A 288 14.66 19.37 -22.35
CA ALA A 288 13.53 20.02 -21.71
C ALA A 288 13.86 20.47 -20.27
N GLN A 289 14.64 19.67 -19.54
CA GLN A 289 15.14 20.03 -18.21
C GLN A 289 16.10 21.23 -18.25
N LYS A 290 17.01 21.30 -19.22
CA LYS A 290 17.90 22.45 -19.41
C LYS A 290 17.12 23.71 -19.76
N ARG A 291 16.13 23.61 -20.65
CA ARG A 291 15.27 24.75 -21.03
C ARG A 291 14.42 25.24 -19.86
N LEU A 292 13.91 24.35 -19.02
CA LEU A 292 13.21 24.72 -17.78
C LEU A 292 14.12 25.52 -16.84
N ALA A 293 15.37 25.10 -16.67
CA ALA A 293 16.34 25.83 -15.85
C ALA A 293 16.64 27.24 -16.43
N ALA A 294 16.75 27.35 -17.76
CA ALA A 294 17.03 28.61 -18.45
C ALA A 294 15.82 29.57 -18.52
N ALA A 295 14.59 29.05 -18.47
CA ALA A 295 13.38 29.85 -18.54
C ALA A 295 13.17 30.73 -17.29
N GLY A 296 13.80 30.40 -16.15
CA GLY A 296 13.60 31.13 -14.91
C GLY A 296 12.13 31.09 -14.47
N ASP A 297 11.52 32.26 -14.32
CA ASP A 297 10.10 32.46 -13.98
C ASP A 297 9.33 33.17 -15.11
N ASP A 298 9.87 33.16 -16.33
CA ASP A 298 9.21 33.69 -17.54
C ASP A 298 8.02 32.79 -17.92
N LYS A 299 6.80 33.26 -17.64
CA LYS A 299 5.57 32.49 -17.82
C LYS A 299 5.30 32.11 -19.28
N GLU A 300 5.68 32.93 -20.24
CA GLU A 300 5.47 32.65 -21.66
C GLU A 300 6.35 31.49 -22.11
N ARG A 301 7.65 31.57 -21.79
CA ARG A 301 8.61 30.49 -22.08
C ARG A 301 8.26 29.18 -21.38
N LEU A 302 7.75 29.26 -20.15
CA LEU A 302 7.29 28.08 -19.40
C LEU A 302 6.06 27.44 -20.05
N GLY A 303 5.13 28.25 -20.57
CA GLY A 303 3.95 27.77 -21.29
C GLY A 303 4.30 27.08 -22.61
N GLU A 304 5.18 27.69 -23.41
CA GLU A 304 5.68 27.08 -24.66
C GLU A 304 6.37 25.74 -24.41
N LEU A 305 7.28 25.71 -23.42
CA LEU A 305 7.99 24.50 -23.05
C LEU A 305 7.04 23.41 -22.51
N ALA A 306 5.96 23.78 -21.82
CA ALA A 306 4.93 22.84 -21.39
C ALA A 306 4.23 22.17 -22.58
N ALA A 307 3.77 22.95 -23.57
CA ALA A 307 3.11 22.42 -24.75
C ALA A 307 4.02 21.51 -25.61
N GLU A 308 5.31 21.83 -25.70
CA GLU A 308 6.30 20.95 -26.33
C GLU A 308 6.52 19.65 -25.52
N SER A 309 6.64 19.78 -24.19
CA SER A 309 6.84 18.65 -23.27
C SER A 309 5.63 17.71 -23.25
N GLU A 310 4.40 18.20 -23.37
CA GLU A 310 3.20 17.38 -23.46
C GLU A 310 3.20 16.51 -24.72
N ARG A 311 3.59 17.08 -25.88
CA ARG A 311 3.71 16.33 -27.14
C ARG A 311 4.80 15.26 -27.04
N ALA A 312 5.94 15.59 -26.44
CA ALA A 312 7.01 14.63 -26.20
C ALA A 312 6.59 13.51 -25.23
N ALA A 313 5.86 13.85 -24.16
CA ALA A 313 5.32 12.89 -23.20
C ALA A 313 4.29 11.94 -23.83
N ALA A 314 3.42 12.44 -24.73
CA ALA A 314 2.45 11.62 -25.44
C ALA A 314 3.10 10.57 -26.34
N ALA A 315 4.28 10.86 -26.89
CA ALA A 315 5.08 9.91 -27.66
C ALA A 315 5.79 8.87 -26.77
N GLN A 316 5.87 9.10 -25.45
CA GLN A 316 6.52 8.23 -24.46
C GLN A 316 5.57 8.01 -23.25
N PRO A 317 4.48 7.23 -23.41
CA PRO A 317 3.38 7.17 -22.44
C PRO A 317 3.76 6.67 -21.04
N HIS A 318 4.97 6.12 -20.88
CA HIS A 318 5.43 5.37 -19.71
C HIS A 318 6.61 6.03 -18.99
N ALA A 319 6.74 7.35 -19.05
CA ALA A 319 7.88 8.07 -18.51
C ALA A 319 7.47 9.06 -17.39
N PRO A 320 7.48 8.62 -16.10
CA PRO A 320 7.25 9.48 -14.94
C PRO A 320 8.16 10.72 -14.90
N ARG A 321 9.31 10.68 -15.57
CA ARG A 321 10.20 11.85 -15.74
C ARG A 321 9.50 13.01 -16.45
N TRP A 322 8.67 12.74 -17.46
CA TRP A 322 7.89 13.77 -18.17
C TRP A 322 6.80 14.34 -17.28
N LEU A 323 6.06 13.50 -16.55
CA LEU A 323 5.05 13.97 -15.59
C LEU A 323 5.68 14.87 -14.50
N LYS A 324 6.85 14.48 -13.97
CA LYS A 324 7.60 15.30 -13.00
C LYS A 324 8.13 16.60 -13.60
N LEU A 325 8.44 16.64 -14.90
CA LEU A 325 8.84 17.88 -15.58
C LEU A 325 7.64 18.80 -15.77
N LEU A 326 6.53 18.28 -16.30
CA LEU A 326 5.29 19.03 -16.52
C LEU A 326 4.75 19.60 -15.20
N ALA A 327 4.76 18.82 -14.11
CA ALA A 327 4.37 19.33 -12.80
C ALA A 327 5.21 20.54 -12.36
N ARG A 328 6.53 20.52 -12.61
CA ARG A 328 7.41 21.67 -12.31
C ARG A 328 7.14 22.87 -13.20
N LEU A 329 6.87 22.65 -14.50
CA LEU A 329 6.51 23.70 -15.45
C LEU A 329 5.23 24.40 -15.01
N TYR A 330 4.16 23.65 -14.74
CA TYR A 330 2.88 24.21 -14.32
C TYR A 330 2.92 24.85 -12.94
N LEU A 331 3.72 24.30 -12.02
CA LEU A 331 3.95 24.92 -10.71
C LEU A 331 4.62 26.29 -10.85
N LYS A 332 5.60 26.44 -11.74
CA LYS A 332 6.27 27.73 -11.99
C LYS A 332 5.43 28.71 -12.78
N SER A 333 4.66 28.25 -13.76
CA SER A 333 3.79 29.14 -14.56
C SER A 333 2.55 29.63 -13.78
N GLY A 334 2.17 28.91 -12.72
CA GLY A 334 0.95 29.16 -11.95
C GLY A 334 -0.31 28.61 -12.62
N ASP A 335 -0.15 27.64 -13.52
CA ASP A 335 -1.26 26.96 -14.19
C ASP A 335 -1.78 25.79 -13.31
N ASP A 336 -2.56 26.16 -12.30
CA ASP A 336 -3.11 25.24 -11.31
C ASP A 336 -4.02 24.16 -11.94
N ALA A 337 -4.70 24.50 -13.03
CA ALA A 337 -5.61 23.57 -13.72
C ALA A 337 -4.83 22.41 -14.37
N ASN A 338 -3.77 22.71 -15.12
CA ASN A 338 -2.94 21.67 -15.72
C ASN A 338 -2.01 21.01 -14.70
N LEU A 339 -1.56 21.74 -13.67
CA LEU A 339 -0.86 21.16 -12.53
C LEU A 339 -1.68 20.06 -11.86
N ALA A 340 -2.95 20.32 -11.55
CA ALA A 340 -3.84 19.33 -10.94
C ALA A 340 -4.00 18.07 -11.82
N LYS A 341 -4.12 18.21 -13.15
CA LYS A 341 -4.21 17.05 -14.06
C LYS A 341 -2.96 16.18 -14.02
N VAL A 342 -1.77 16.80 -14.05
CA VAL A 342 -0.50 16.08 -14.03
C VAL A 342 -0.25 15.43 -12.66
N LEU A 343 -0.55 16.15 -11.58
CA LEU A 343 -0.41 15.61 -10.22
C LEU A 343 -1.33 14.41 -9.97
N LYS A 344 -2.55 14.38 -10.53
CA LYS A 344 -3.44 13.22 -10.45
C LYS A 344 -2.79 11.95 -11.04
N LYS A 345 -2.15 12.07 -12.20
CA LYS A 345 -1.39 10.96 -12.82
C LYS A 345 -0.18 10.55 -11.97
N LEU A 346 0.55 11.52 -11.41
CA LEU A 346 1.67 11.22 -10.50
C LEU A 346 1.21 10.53 -9.21
N ALA A 347 0.02 10.85 -8.71
CA ALA A 347 -0.55 10.22 -7.52
C ALA A 347 -0.96 8.76 -7.77
N GLU A 348 -1.33 8.43 -9.02
CA GLU A 348 -1.61 7.06 -9.48
C GLU A 348 -0.33 6.22 -9.58
N ASP A 349 0.77 6.81 -10.09
CA ASP A 349 2.07 6.14 -10.21
C ASP A 349 2.75 5.87 -8.86
N ASP A 350 2.61 6.80 -7.90
CA ASP A 350 3.22 6.72 -6.57
C ASP A 350 2.15 6.94 -5.48
N PRO A 351 1.49 5.85 -5.04
CA PRO A 351 0.47 5.89 -4.00
C PRO A 351 0.94 6.43 -2.64
N ASP A 352 2.25 6.44 -2.41
CA ASP A 352 2.86 6.82 -1.14
C ASP A 352 3.37 8.29 -1.17
N ASN A 353 3.20 9.01 -2.29
CA ASN A 353 3.66 10.38 -2.44
C ASN A 353 2.79 11.38 -1.66
N LEU A 354 3.24 11.71 -0.45
CA LEU A 354 2.58 12.69 0.42
C LEU A 354 2.50 14.08 -0.23
N LEU A 355 3.60 14.57 -0.82
CA LEU A 355 3.70 15.93 -1.35
C LEU A 355 2.72 16.18 -2.50
N VAL A 356 2.60 15.21 -3.42
CA VAL A 356 1.64 15.28 -4.54
C VAL A 356 0.21 15.37 -4.01
N ARG A 357 -0.14 14.56 -3.02
CA ARG A 357 -1.49 14.52 -2.42
C ARG A 357 -1.83 15.80 -1.67
N LYS A 358 -0.90 16.31 -0.86
CA LYS A 358 -1.05 17.61 -0.18
C LYS A 358 -1.26 18.73 -1.18
N LYS A 359 -0.48 18.75 -2.28
CA LYS A 359 -0.65 19.77 -3.31
C LYS A 359 -2.01 19.65 -4.01
N LEU A 360 -2.47 18.44 -4.31
CA LEU A 360 -3.81 18.22 -4.85
C LEU A 360 -4.92 18.65 -3.90
N ALA A 361 -4.80 18.37 -2.60
CA ALA A 361 -5.74 18.83 -1.59
C ALA A 361 -5.78 20.36 -1.51
N GLN A 362 -4.61 21.01 -1.51
CA GLN A 362 -4.49 22.47 -1.53
C GLN A 362 -5.17 23.08 -2.77
N LEU A 363 -4.89 22.54 -3.96
CA LEU A 363 -5.49 23.02 -5.21
C LEU A 363 -7.01 22.84 -5.23
N ALA A 364 -7.50 21.71 -4.72
CA ALA A 364 -8.93 21.44 -4.62
C ALA A 364 -9.63 22.39 -3.64
N LEU A 365 -9.02 22.69 -2.48
CA LEU A 365 -9.54 23.70 -1.54
C LEU A 365 -9.61 25.09 -2.19
N ALA A 366 -8.56 25.50 -2.90
CA ALA A 366 -8.52 26.79 -3.60
C ALA A 366 -9.59 26.90 -4.70
N ALA A 367 -9.91 25.77 -5.35
CA ALA A 367 -10.95 25.68 -6.37
C ALA A 367 -12.38 25.54 -5.81
N GLY A 368 -12.55 25.40 -4.48
CA GLY A 368 -13.85 25.11 -3.86
C GLY A 368 -14.35 23.68 -4.08
N ASP A 369 -13.51 22.79 -4.62
CA ASP A 369 -13.79 21.36 -4.76
C ASP A 369 -13.54 20.66 -3.43
N PHE A 370 -14.45 20.86 -2.47
CA PHE A 370 -14.28 20.33 -1.12
C PHE A 370 -14.34 18.79 -1.06
N VAL A 371 -15.04 18.14 -1.99
CA VAL A 371 -15.08 16.67 -2.10
C VAL A 371 -13.73 16.13 -2.59
N GLY A 372 -13.16 16.76 -3.62
CA GLY A 372 -11.81 16.46 -4.09
C GLY A 372 -10.77 16.73 -3.01
N ALA A 373 -10.89 17.84 -2.28
CA ALA A 373 -10.00 18.18 -1.18
C ALA A 373 -10.02 17.12 -0.06
N GLU A 374 -11.19 16.67 0.35
CA GLU A 374 -11.35 15.58 1.32
C GLU A 374 -10.64 14.31 0.82
N ARG A 375 -10.88 13.90 -0.43
CA ARG A 375 -10.24 12.72 -1.02
C ARG A 375 -8.72 12.81 -0.94
N TRP A 376 -8.13 13.92 -1.37
CA TRP A 376 -6.68 14.07 -1.43
C TRP A 376 -6.05 14.25 -0.05
N ALA A 377 -6.69 14.98 0.86
CA ALA A 377 -6.22 15.15 2.24
C ALA A 377 -6.25 13.82 2.99
N ARG A 378 -7.33 13.04 2.84
CA ARG A 378 -7.42 11.70 3.40
C ARG A 378 -6.34 10.77 2.84
N GLN A 379 -6.09 10.78 1.54
CA GLN A 379 -4.99 9.99 0.97
C GLN A 379 -3.60 10.48 1.45
N ALA A 380 -3.43 11.78 1.68
CA ALA A 380 -2.19 12.30 2.27
C ALA A 380 -1.97 11.75 3.69
N ILE A 381 -3.01 11.72 4.51
CA ILE A 381 -2.99 11.11 5.85
C ILE A 381 -2.72 9.60 5.80
N GLN A 382 -3.22 8.92 4.77
CA GLN A 382 -2.90 7.51 4.56
C GLN A 382 -1.41 7.29 4.23
N ALA A 383 -0.77 8.23 3.53
CA ALA A 383 0.67 8.20 3.25
C ALA A 383 1.52 8.60 4.47
N ASP A 384 1.10 9.62 5.23
CA ASP A 384 1.69 9.98 6.52
C ASP A 384 0.62 10.50 7.48
N LEU A 385 0.32 9.69 8.51
CA LEU A 385 -0.70 9.98 9.50
C LEU A 385 -0.35 11.16 10.41
N TRP A 386 0.94 11.52 10.54
CA TRP A 386 1.37 12.59 11.44
C TRP A 386 1.61 13.91 10.70
N ASP A 387 1.19 14.06 9.44
CA ASP A 387 1.28 15.33 8.72
C ASP A 387 0.15 16.29 9.14
N ALA A 388 0.50 17.29 9.95
CA ALA A 388 -0.45 18.27 10.48
C ALA A 388 -1.20 19.05 9.38
N GLU A 389 -0.52 19.40 8.29
CA GLU A 389 -1.12 20.13 7.18
C GLU A 389 -2.15 19.30 6.41
N ALA A 390 -1.95 17.98 6.27
CA ALA A 390 -2.94 17.08 5.69
C ALA A 390 -4.21 17.00 6.56
N HIS A 391 -4.07 16.94 7.89
CA HIS A 391 -5.21 17.06 8.81
C HIS A 391 -5.91 18.42 8.70
N ARG A 392 -5.16 19.52 8.59
CA ARG A 392 -5.74 20.85 8.34
C ARG A 392 -6.54 20.86 7.03
N PHE A 393 -5.99 20.34 5.94
CA PHE A 393 -6.69 20.29 4.65
C PHE A 393 -7.97 19.46 4.73
N TRP A 394 -7.95 18.35 5.48
CA TRP A 394 -9.15 17.53 5.68
C TRP A 394 -10.22 18.27 6.49
N GLY A 395 -9.81 18.93 7.58
CA GLY A 395 -10.71 19.75 8.38
C GLY A 395 -11.32 20.92 7.61
N LEU A 396 -10.52 21.60 6.76
CA LEU A 396 -11.02 22.65 5.87
C LEU A 396 -11.97 22.11 4.79
N ALA A 397 -11.70 20.92 4.26
CA ALA A 397 -12.60 20.26 3.31
C ALA A 397 -13.94 19.92 3.96
N PHE A 398 -13.95 19.39 5.19
CA PHE A 398 -15.17 19.19 5.95
C PHE A 398 -15.92 20.49 6.23
N ALA A 399 -15.21 21.56 6.59
CA ALA A 399 -15.82 22.87 6.83
C ALA A 399 -16.54 23.40 5.58
N GLY A 400 -15.90 23.29 4.41
CA GLY A 400 -16.50 23.69 3.13
C GLY A 400 -17.68 22.82 2.69
N GLN A 401 -17.78 21.58 3.19
CA GLN A 401 -18.94 20.70 3.02
C GLN A 401 -19.99 20.85 4.13
N GLU A 402 -19.87 21.85 5.00
CA GLU A 402 -20.76 22.08 6.15
C GLU A 402 -20.77 20.94 7.21
N ARG A 403 -19.78 20.05 7.17
CA ARG A 403 -19.58 18.94 8.12
C ARG A 403 -18.84 19.43 9.36
N ARG A 404 -19.48 20.32 10.13
CA ARG A 404 -18.86 21.09 11.23
C ARG A 404 -18.18 20.22 12.29
N GLU A 405 -18.83 19.15 12.75
CA GLU A 405 -18.27 18.30 13.81
C GLU A 405 -16.98 17.61 13.35
N ALA A 406 -16.98 17.02 12.16
CA ALA A 406 -15.81 16.39 11.56
C ALA A 406 -14.69 17.41 11.30
N ALA A 407 -15.04 18.62 10.86
CA ALA A 407 -14.08 19.71 10.68
C ALA A 407 -13.37 20.08 11.99
N VAL A 408 -14.13 20.22 13.08
CA VAL A 408 -13.59 20.53 14.41
C VAL A 408 -12.68 19.41 14.92
N GLU A 409 -13.06 18.14 14.72
CA GLU A 409 -12.22 17.00 15.13
C GLU A 409 -10.87 17.02 14.43
N GLU A 410 -10.86 17.12 13.10
CA GLU A 410 -9.62 17.08 12.31
C GLU A 410 -8.73 18.31 12.53
N LEU A 411 -9.32 19.50 12.68
CA LEU A 411 -8.54 20.71 12.99
C LEU A 411 -7.88 20.65 14.38
N LYS A 412 -8.52 19.98 15.36
CA LYS A 412 -7.91 19.73 16.66
C LYS A 412 -6.73 18.76 16.55
N VAL A 413 -6.82 17.73 15.69
CA VAL A 413 -5.69 16.84 15.42
C VAL A 413 -4.54 17.59 14.76
N ALA A 414 -4.83 18.45 13.78
CA ALA A 414 -3.82 19.30 13.15
C ALA A 414 -3.07 20.15 14.19
N LEU A 415 -3.78 20.80 15.12
CA LEU A 415 -3.19 21.61 16.19
C LEU A 415 -2.49 20.78 17.28
N GLN A 416 -2.86 19.51 17.47
CA GLN A 416 -2.14 18.60 18.35
C GLN A 416 -0.78 18.20 17.75
N LEU A 417 -0.71 18.05 16.42
CA LEU A 417 0.50 17.70 15.68
C LEU A 417 1.41 18.92 15.45
N ASP A 418 0.82 20.08 15.16
CA ASP A 418 1.50 21.36 15.00
C ASP A 418 0.73 22.47 15.75
N PRO A 419 1.10 22.76 17.00
CA PRO A 419 0.50 23.84 17.78
C PRO A 419 0.67 25.24 17.18
N ASP A 420 1.58 25.43 16.23
CA ASP A 420 1.84 26.73 15.61
C ASP A 420 1.07 26.92 14.28
N ASP A 421 0.24 25.96 13.86
CA ASP A 421 -0.60 26.09 12.66
C ASP A 421 -1.70 27.16 12.85
N THR A 422 -1.34 28.39 12.50
CA THR A 422 -2.22 29.56 12.57
C THR A 422 -3.46 29.43 11.70
N LEU A 423 -3.37 28.71 10.57
CA LEU A 423 -4.49 28.52 9.66
C LEU A 423 -5.50 27.53 10.23
N ALA A 424 -5.03 26.46 10.88
CA ALA A 424 -5.90 25.52 11.59
C ALA A 424 -6.60 26.22 12.77
N ARG A 425 -5.87 27.04 13.54
CA ARG A 425 -6.43 27.82 14.65
C ARG A 425 -7.54 28.77 14.19
N GLN A 426 -7.28 29.58 13.15
CA GLN A 426 -8.27 30.51 12.60
C GLN A 426 -9.50 29.79 12.06
N ALA A 427 -9.32 28.63 11.42
CA ALA A 427 -10.44 27.83 10.93
C ALA A 427 -11.29 27.28 12.10
N LEU A 428 -10.64 26.79 13.15
CA LEU A 428 -11.31 26.28 14.35
C LEU A 428 -12.08 27.36 15.11
N GLU A 429 -11.52 28.57 15.21
CA GLU A 429 -12.20 29.74 15.80
C GLU A 429 -13.48 30.10 15.03
N LYS A 430 -13.44 30.10 13.69
CA LYS A 430 -14.63 30.35 12.86
C LYS A 430 -15.71 29.27 12.98
N LEU A 431 -15.32 28.05 13.33
CA LEU A 431 -16.23 26.93 13.56
C LEU A 431 -16.66 26.81 15.03
N SER A 432 -16.16 27.67 15.92
CA SER A 432 -16.61 27.73 17.30
C SER A 432 -17.86 28.62 17.39
N PRO A 433 -18.88 28.25 18.18
CA PRO A 433 -20.16 28.93 18.24
C PRO A 433 -20.11 30.35 18.81
#